data_AF-A0A447UQJ8-F1
#
_entry.id   AF-A0A447UQJ8-F1
#
_cell.length_a   1.000
_cell.length_b   1.000
_cell.length_c   1.000
_cell.angle_alpha   90.00
_cell.angle_beta   90.00
_cell.angle_gamma   90.00
#
_symmetry.space_group_name_H-M   'P 1'
#
loop_
_entity.id
_entity.type
_entity.pdbx_description
1 polymer ?
#
loop_
_entity_poly.entity_id
_entity_poly.type
_entity_poly.pdbx_seq_one_letter_code
_entity_poly.pdbx_strand_id
1 'polypeptide(L)'
;MNSFQGSERLIFEYIQCHAHEISGISAKVIASETFTTTTSVNRVCKKMGYRSYTELRYQFSRDRLIAEPVRYVVGDEKKETITQLCNILVNSSHIFLYARGASLTSLNYLSRFLSLASLPHLILNDVHQLTRVSKGTLVLISKSGETASLVEMARNALRKGLKIIAITKRESTLATISTLCWPLDIDIDAISLYQREGQLELLTVVDRIGCYLLQYDAA
;
A
#
# COMPACT_ATOMS: atom_id res chain seq x y z
N MET A 1 -19.38 25.95 24.53
CA MET A 1 -18.03 25.62 25.04
C MET A 1 -17.92 26.13 26.47
N ASN A 2 -18.26 25.32 27.50
CA ASN A 2 -17.96 25.60 28.93
C ASN A 2 -18.33 24.39 29.81
N SER A 3 -17.91 23.18 29.39
CA SER A 3 -18.25 21.94 30.11
C SER A 3 -17.32 21.69 31.30
N PHE A 4 -16.04 22.04 31.21
CA PHE A 4 -15.02 21.73 32.22
C PHE A 4 -14.68 22.98 33.05
N GLN A 5 -14.74 22.87 34.38
CA GLN A 5 -14.44 23.97 35.31
C GLN A 5 -13.40 23.55 36.35
N GLY A 6 -12.62 24.51 36.83
CA GLY A 6 -11.58 24.30 37.84
C GLY A 6 -10.58 23.22 37.43
N SER A 7 -10.34 22.27 38.33
CA SER A 7 -9.39 21.16 38.13
C SER A 7 -9.77 20.25 36.96
N GLU A 8 -11.04 20.16 36.56
CA GLU A 8 -11.45 19.40 35.37
C GLU A 8 -10.90 20.02 34.07
N ARG A 9 -10.79 21.35 34.03
CA ARG A 9 -10.27 22.07 32.87
C ARG A 9 -8.78 21.81 32.71
N LEU A 10 -8.02 21.80 33.81
CA LEU A 10 -6.59 21.48 33.80
C LEU A 10 -6.33 20.08 33.23
N ILE A 11 -7.14 19.09 33.65
CA ILE A 11 -7.06 17.72 33.12
C ILE A 11 -7.39 17.71 31.61
N PHE A 12 -8.45 18.39 31.20
CA PHE A 12 -8.85 18.45 29.80
C PHE A 12 -7.78 19.10 28.92
N GLU A 13 -7.25 20.26 29.32
CA GLU A 13 -6.19 20.97 28.61
C GLU A 13 -4.90 20.14 28.55
N TYR A 14 -4.53 19.48 29.65
CA TYR A 14 -3.39 18.56 29.67
C TYR A 14 -3.55 17.44 28.63
N ILE A 15 -4.72 16.79 28.59
CA ILE A 15 -5.02 15.72 27.62
C ILE A 15 -4.98 16.26 26.19
N GLN A 16 -5.48 17.48 25.93
CA GLN A 16 -5.44 18.08 24.59
C GLN A 16 -4.01 18.41 24.14
N CYS A 17 -3.21 19.05 24.99
CA CYS A 17 -1.82 19.41 24.66
C CYS A 17 -0.94 18.16 24.42
N HIS A 18 -1.18 17.10 25.18
CA HIS A 18 -0.41 15.85 25.10
C HIS A 18 -1.14 14.75 24.33
N ALA A 19 -2.19 15.09 23.56
CA ALA A 19 -3.00 14.12 22.81
C ALA A 19 -2.15 13.26 21.87
N HIS A 20 -1.10 13.85 21.31
CA HIS A 20 -0.18 13.18 20.40
C HIS A 20 0.65 12.06 21.06
N GLU A 21 0.88 12.09 22.38
CA GLU A 21 1.69 11.12 23.13
C GLU A 21 0.94 10.44 24.29
N ILE A 22 -0.36 10.69 24.41
CA ILE A 22 -1.22 10.23 25.49
C ILE A 22 -1.20 8.70 25.68
N SER A 23 -0.89 7.95 24.62
CA SER A 23 -0.74 6.49 24.64
C SER A 23 0.36 6.01 25.60
N GLY A 24 1.42 6.81 25.78
CA GLY A 24 2.53 6.54 26.71
C GLY A 24 2.27 7.03 28.13
N ILE A 25 1.30 7.93 28.33
CA ILE A 25 1.05 8.58 29.62
C ILE A 25 0.09 7.74 30.45
N SER A 26 0.40 7.56 31.75
CA SER A 26 -0.50 6.89 32.69
C SER A 26 -1.44 7.89 33.37
N ALA A 27 -2.62 7.44 33.81
CA ALA A 27 -3.56 8.28 34.54
C ALA A 27 -2.94 8.89 35.81
N LYS A 28 -1.95 8.21 36.42
CA LYS A 28 -1.24 8.67 37.61
C LYS A 28 -0.36 9.89 37.31
N VAL A 29 0.28 9.92 36.15
CA VAL A 29 1.09 11.07 35.70
C VAL A 29 0.20 12.27 35.46
N ILE A 30 -0.92 12.11 34.76
CA ILE A 30 -1.87 13.21 34.56
C ILE A 30 -2.39 13.73 35.90
N ALA A 31 -2.70 12.83 36.82
CA ALA A 31 -3.15 13.21 38.16
C ALA A 31 -2.08 14.03 38.91
N SER A 32 -0.80 13.63 38.87
CA SER A 32 0.27 14.41 39.52
C SER A 32 0.51 15.76 38.87
N GLU A 33 0.58 15.81 37.54
CA GLU A 33 0.85 17.05 36.78
C GLU A 33 -0.29 18.07 36.85
N THR A 34 -1.52 17.59 37.04
CA THR A 34 -2.71 18.46 37.16
C THR A 34 -3.10 18.73 38.61
N PHE A 35 -2.32 18.24 39.58
CA PHE A 35 -2.62 18.31 41.02
C PHE A 35 -4.01 17.74 41.37
N THR A 36 -4.35 16.62 40.75
CA THR A 36 -5.64 15.93 40.94
C THR A 36 -5.46 14.44 41.26
N THR A 37 -6.56 13.68 41.23
CA THR A 37 -6.58 12.23 41.47
C THR A 37 -6.86 11.46 40.18
N THR A 38 -6.42 10.20 40.11
CA THR A 38 -6.75 9.29 38.99
C THR A 38 -8.26 9.08 38.80
N THR A 39 -9.04 9.23 39.87
CA THR A 39 -10.52 9.21 39.82
C THR A 39 -11.07 10.45 39.10
N SER A 40 -10.45 11.62 39.31
CA SER A 40 -10.80 12.88 38.62
C SER A 40 -10.48 12.78 37.13
N VAL A 41 -9.32 12.23 36.77
CA VAL A 41 -8.93 11.97 35.37
C VAL A 41 -9.96 11.08 34.66
N ASN A 42 -10.36 9.98 35.29
CA ASN A 42 -11.39 9.10 34.74
C ASN A 42 -12.76 9.78 34.58
N ARG A 43 -13.14 10.66 35.53
CA ARG A 43 -14.40 11.42 35.46
C ARG A 43 -14.40 12.39 34.28
N VAL A 44 -13.28 13.07 34.03
CA VAL A 44 -13.12 13.96 32.88
C VAL A 44 -13.20 13.18 31.56
N CYS A 45 -12.53 12.02 31.46
CA CYS A 45 -12.62 11.16 30.27
C CYS A 45 -14.06 10.69 29.99
N LYS A 46 -14.82 10.35 31.04
CA LYS A 46 -16.27 10.05 30.95
C LYS A 46 -17.08 11.21 30.42
N LYS A 47 -16.80 12.42 30.88
CA LYS A 47 -17.45 13.63 30.42
C LYS A 47 -17.05 14.02 28.98
N MET A 48 -15.89 13.58 28.51
CA MET A 48 -15.46 13.67 27.11
C MET A 48 -16.10 12.60 26.19
N GLY A 49 -16.86 11.64 26.73
CA GLY A 49 -17.53 10.60 25.95
C GLY A 49 -16.85 9.23 25.97
N TYR A 50 -15.79 9.03 26.77
CA TYR A 50 -15.09 7.74 26.91
C TYR A 50 -15.49 7.03 28.22
N ARG A 51 -15.67 5.72 28.21
CA ARG A 51 -15.96 4.89 29.40
C ARG A 51 -14.91 5.04 30.50
N SER A 52 -13.64 5.27 30.16
CA SER A 52 -12.54 5.50 31.12
C SER A 52 -11.31 6.13 30.44
N TYR A 53 -10.32 6.55 31.24
CA TYR A 53 -9.02 6.96 30.71
C TYR A 53 -8.31 5.84 29.94
N THR A 54 -8.45 4.58 30.40
CA THR A 54 -7.88 3.42 29.71
C THR A 54 -8.46 3.26 28.31
N GLU A 55 -9.77 3.49 28.14
CA GLU A 55 -10.40 3.45 26.82
C GLU A 55 -9.97 4.63 25.94
N LEU A 56 -9.89 5.85 26.49
CA LEU A 56 -9.33 7.00 25.77
C LEU A 56 -7.92 6.67 25.26
N ARG A 57 -7.05 6.18 26.15
CA ARG A 57 -5.68 5.79 25.80
C ARG A 57 -5.64 4.72 24.70
N TYR A 58 -6.54 3.75 24.77
CA TYR A 58 -6.65 2.70 23.76
C TYR A 58 -7.09 3.26 22.40
N GLN A 59 -8.12 4.12 22.35
CA GLN A 59 -8.59 4.72 21.09
C GLN A 59 -7.51 5.59 20.44
N PHE A 60 -6.80 6.42 21.20
CA PHE A 60 -5.68 7.23 20.68
C PHE A 60 -4.49 6.38 20.23
N SER A 61 -4.25 5.23 20.88
CA SER A 61 -3.25 4.27 20.39
C SER A 61 -3.64 3.63 19.06
N ARG A 62 -4.94 3.38 18.84
CA ARG A 62 -5.47 2.86 17.56
C ARG A 62 -5.41 3.90 16.45
N ASP A 63 -5.72 5.16 16.73
CA ASP A 63 -5.61 6.24 15.73
C ASP A 63 -4.15 6.48 15.31
N ARG A 64 -3.18 6.30 16.22
CA ARG A 64 -1.75 6.30 15.86
C ARG A 64 -1.36 5.16 14.91
N LEU A 65 -1.96 3.97 15.06
CA LEU A 65 -1.75 2.86 14.11
C LEU A 65 -2.30 3.16 12.70
N ILE A 66 -3.18 4.16 12.57
CA ILE A 66 -3.73 4.61 11.28
C ILE A 66 -2.92 5.80 10.71
N ALA A 67 -2.18 6.54 11.56
CA ALA A 67 -1.54 7.81 11.21
C ALA A 67 -0.02 7.75 10.98
N GLU A 68 0.67 6.64 11.26
CA GLU A 68 2.05 6.47 10.79
C GLU A 68 2.04 6.11 9.30
N PRO A 69 2.80 6.81 8.43
CA PRO A 69 3.04 6.32 7.08
C PRO A 69 3.67 4.94 7.25
N VAL A 70 3.01 3.91 6.72
CA VAL A 70 3.45 2.52 6.85
C VAL A 70 4.91 2.46 6.43
N ARG A 71 5.84 2.40 7.40
CA ARG A 71 7.25 2.08 7.14
C ARG A 71 7.26 0.62 6.75
N TYR A 72 7.10 0.37 5.46
CA TYR A 72 7.16 -0.96 4.90
C TYR A 72 8.57 -1.52 5.14
N VAL A 73 8.71 -2.32 6.19
CA VAL A 73 9.86 -3.18 6.39
C VAL A 73 9.81 -4.21 5.27
N VAL A 74 10.57 -3.95 4.21
CA VAL A 74 10.76 -4.89 3.11
C VAL A 74 11.61 -6.02 3.65
N GLY A 75 11.09 -7.25 3.72
CA GLY A 75 11.94 -8.43 3.91
C GLY A 75 12.96 -8.51 2.78
N ASP A 76 14.20 -8.92 3.06
CA ASP A 76 15.33 -8.81 2.12
C ASP A 76 15.03 -9.39 0.72
N GLU A 77 14.29 -10.50 0.62
CA GLU A 77 13.89 -11.13 -0.65
C GLU A 77 13.06 -10.19 -1.57
N LYS A 78 12.18 -9.39 -0.96
CA LYS A 78 11.34 -8.43 -1.71
C LYS A 78 12.14 -7.20 -2.14
N LYS A 79 13.27 -6.91 -1.46
CA LYS A 79 14.15 -5.78 -1.80
C LYS A 79 15.03 -6.06 -3.01
N GLU A 80 15.50 -7.30 -3.15
CA GLU A 80 16.26 -7.68 -4.35
C GLU A 80 15.33 -7.71 -5.58
N THR A 81 14.14 -8.30 -5.43
CA THR A 81 13.13 -8.36 -6.49
C THR A 81 12.71 -6.96 -6.96
N ILE A 82 12.48 -6.01 -6.04
CA ILE A 82 12.09 -4.62 -6.43
C ILE A 82 13.21 -3.92 -7.19
N THR A 83 14.45 -4.13 -6.76
CA THR A 83 15.63 -3.53 -7.39
C THR A 83 15.80 -4.07 -8.81
N GLN A 84 15.70 -5.40 -8.99
CA GLN A 84 15.76 -6.03 -10.31
C GLN A 84 14.62 -5.56 -11.22
N LEU A 85 13.40 -5.47 -10.70
CA LEU A 85 12.23 -5.00 -11.44
C LEU A 85 12.43 -3.57 -11.94
N CYS A 86 12.82 -2.65 -11.06
CA CYS A 86 13.05 -1.25 -11.40
C CYS A 86 14.20 -1.11 -12.40
N ASN A 87 15.29 -1.86 -12.23
CA ASN A 87 16.39 -1.88 -13.19
C ASN A 87 15.96 -2.34 -14.58
N ILE A 88 15.07 -3.33 -14.69
CA ILE A 88 14.53 -3.76 -15.99
C ILE A 88 13.70 -2.64 -16.62
N LEU A 89 12.87 -1.94 -15.83
CA LEU A 89 12.04 -0.84 -16.32
C LEU A 89 12.88 0.33 -16.83
N VAL A 90 13.85 0.80 -16.03
CA VAL A 90 14.72 1.94 -16.36
C VAL A 90 15.57 1.66 -17.61
N ASN A 91 16.09 0.44 -17.74
CA ASN A 91 16.91 0.04 -18.90
C ASN A 91 16.08 -0.44 -20.11
N SER A 92 14.74 -0.40 -20.04
CA SER A 92 13.90 -0.85 -21.15
C SER A 92 13.74 0.24 -22.20
N SER A 93 13.92 -0.11 -23.47
CA SER A 93 13.72 0.85 -24.56
C SER A 93 12.24 1.21 -24.75
N HIS A 94 11.32 0.27 -24.47
CA HIS A 94 9.88 0.46 -24.60
C HIS A 94 9.16 -0.35 -23.54
N ILE A 95 8.30 0.31 -22.75
CA ILE A 95 7.51 -0.32 -21.70
C ILE A 95 6.05 -0.42 -22.17
N PHE A 96 5.50 -1.63 -22.15
CA PHE A 96 4.10 -1.91 -22.45
C PHE A 96 3.40 -2.34 -21.18
N LEU A 97 2.24 -1.76 -20.90
CA LEU A 97 1.44 -2.03 -19.71
C LEU A 97 0.14 -2.71 -20.15
N TYR A 98 -0.23 -3.84 -19.54
CA TYR A 98 -1.50 -4.49 -19.84
C TYR A 98 -2.13 -5.13 -18.59
N ALA A 99 -3.40 -4.83 -18.39
CA ALA A 99 -4.25 -5.41 -17.35
C ALA A 99 -5.71 -5.41 -17.82
N ARG A 100 -6.60 -6.06 -17.06
CA ARG A 100 -8.03 -6.12 -17.36
C ARG A 100 -8.85 -5.91 -16.09
N GLY A 101 -10.06 -5.39 -16.25
CA GLY A 101 -11.03 -5.22 -15.15
C GLY A 101 -10.50 -4.27 -14.06
N ALA A 102 -10.79 -4.58 -12.79
CA ALA A 102 -10.40 -3.76 -11.65
C ALA A 102 -8.88 -3.53 -11.53
N SER A 103 -8.05 -4.46 -12.03
CA SER A 103 -6.59 -4.32 -12.03
C SER A 103 -6.08 -3.17 -12.89
N LEU A 104 -6.91 -2.61 -13.80
CA LEU A 104 -6.57 -1.40 -14.57
C LEU A 104 -6.30 -0.20 -13.65
N THR A 105 -6.97 -0.12 -12.49
CA THR A 105 -6.71 0.95 -11.52
C THR A 105 -5.26 0.94 -11.05
N SER A 106 -4.75 -0.24 -10.70
CA SER A 106 -3.35 -0.43 -10.30
C SER A 106 -2.38 -0.21 -11.47
N LEU A 107 -2.76 -0.61 -12.68
CA LEU A 107 -1.97 -0.35 -13.89
C LEU A 107 -1.84 1.14 -14.21
N ASN A 108 -2.94 1.89 -14.12
CA ASN A 108 -2.97 3.34 -14.31
C ASN A 108 -2.17 4.06 -13.22
N TYR A 109 -2.20 3.53 -11.99
CA TYR A 109 -1.38 4.07 -10.91
C TYR A 109 0.12 3.87 -11.19
N LEU A 110 0.51 2.69 -11.68
CA LEU A 110 1.89 2.43 -12.11
C LEU A 110 2.31 3.34 -13.27
N SER A 111 1.43 3.49 -14.26
CA SER A 111 1.62 4.40 -15.40
C SER A 111 1.94 5.83 -14.94
N ARG A 112 1.23 6.34 -13.91
CA ARG A 112 1.54 7.65 -13.34
C ARG A 112 2.96 7.73 -12.78
N PHE A 113 3.42 6.71 -12.06
CA PHE A 113 4.80 6.67 -11.54
C PHE A 113 5.84 6.61 -12.64
N LEU A 114 5.61 5.81 -13.68
CA LEU A 114 6.51 5.77 -14.85
C LEU A 114 6.58 7.13 -15.55
N SER A 115 5.46 7.83 -15.71
CA SER A 115 5.46 9.20 -16.24
C SER A 115 6.25 10.18 -15.38
N LEU A 116 6.14 10.08 -14.05
CA LEU A 116 6.89 10.93 -13.12
C LEU A 116 8.39 10.64 -13.13
N ALA A 117 8.77 9.37 -13.32
CA ALA A 117 10.15 8.91 -13.52
C ALA A 117 10.64 9.10 -14.97
N SER A 118 9.93 9.89 -15.79
CA SER A 118 10.27 10.15 -17.19
C SER A 118 10.49 8.89 -18.06
N LEU A 119 9.86 7.76 -17.70
CA LEU A 119 9.92 6.49 -18.43
C LEU A 119 8.77 6.39 -19.44
N PRO A 120 9.05 6.47 -20.76
CA PRO A 120 8.01 6.36 -21.78
C PRO A 120 7.38 4.98 -21.78
N HIS A 121 6.06 4.94 -21.72
CA HIS A 121 5.31 3.69 -21.68
C HIS A 121 3.98 3.80 -22.42
N LEU A 122 3.44 2.65 -22.82
CA LEU A 122 2.16 2.54 -23.52
C LEU A 122 1.23 1.56 -22.82
N ILE A 123 0.04 2.02 -22.45
CA ILE A 123 -1.04 1.14 -21.97
C ILE A 123 -1.71 0.49 -23.18
N LEU A 124 -1.74 -0.84 -23.17
CA LEU A 124 -2.43 -1.64 -24.15
C LEU A 124 -3.84 -1.94 -23.67
N ASN A 125 -4.79 -1.98 -24.60
CA ASN A 125 -6.18 -2.34 -24.33
C ASN A 125 -6.57 -3.69 -24.94
N ASP A 126 -5.78 -4.16 -25.91
CA ASP A 126 -6.06 -5.35 -26.69
C ASP A 126 -4.79 -6.19 -26.93
N VAL A 127 -4.96 -7.51 -26.92
CA VAL A 127 -3.87 -8.50 -27.07
C VAL A 127 -3.16 -8.36 -28.43
N HIS A 128 -3.88 -7.93 -29.47
CA HIS A 128 -3.34 -7.79 -30.82
C HIS A 128 -2.44 -6.55 -31.00
N GLN A 129 -2.43 -5.60 -30.06
CA GLN A 129 -1.56 -4.42 -30.15
C GLN A 129 -0.07 -4.76 -30.03
N LEU A 130 0.26 -5.93 -29.45
CA LEU A 130 1.64 -6.40 -29.33
C LEU A 130 2.20 -7.01 -30.64
N THR A 131 1.36 -7.23 -31.66
CA THR A 131 1.71 -7.95 -32.89
C THR A 131 2.87 -7.31 -33.66
N ARG A 132 3.00 -5.98 -33.65
CA ARG A 132 4.08 -5.24 -34.35
C ARG A 132 5.28 -4.91 -33.48
N VAL A 133 5.23 -5.23 -32.19
CA VAL A 133 6.34 -4.97 -31.26
C VAL A 133 7.42 -6.04 -31.46
N SER A 134 8.68 -5.58 -31.55
CA SER A 134 9.86 -6.44 -31.74
C SER A 134 10.77 -6.48 -30.50
N LYS A 135 10.77 -5.42 -29.67
CA LYS A 135 11.61 -5.30 -28.47
C LYS A 135 10.89 -4.48 -27.41
N GLY A 136 11.23 -4.74 -26.15
CA GLY A 136 10.72 -3.98 -25.00
C GLY A 136 10.43 -4.88 -23.80
N THR A 137 9.79 -4.28 -22.81
CA THR A 137 9.34 -4.94 -21.60
C THR A 137 7.82 -4.84 -21.50
N LEU A 138 7.17 -5.98 -21.26
CA LEU A 138 5.74 -6.05 -21.01
C LEU A 138 5.50 -6.24 -19.50
N VAL A 139 4.73 -5.34 -18.91
CA VAL A 139 4.27 -5.41 -17.52
C VAL A 139 2.82 -5.85 -17.50
N LEU A 140 2.55 -6.94 -16.79
CA LEU A 140 1.24 -7.56 -16.65
C LEU A 140 0.78 -7.52 -15.21
N ILE A 141 -0.42 -7.00 -14.95
CA ILE A 141 -1.01 -6.97 -13.61
C ILE A 141 -2.27 -7.83 -13.60
N SER A 142 -2.23 -8.94 -12.85
CA SER A 142 -3.37 -9.84 -12.68
C SER A 142 -3.44 -10.32 -11.24
N LYS A 143 -4.62 -10.31 -10.63
CA LYS A 143 -4.78 -10.86 -9.28
C LYS A 143 -4.63 -12.39 -9.27
N SER A 144 -5.33 -13.08 -10.16
CA SER A 144 -5.30 -14.56 -10.23
C SER A 144 -4.14 -15.12 -11.04
N GLY A 145 -3.65 -14.39 -12.04
CA GLY A 145 -2.67 -14.89 -13.00
C GLY A 145 -3.21 -15.89 -14.03
N GLU A 146 -4.52 -16.15 -14.00
CA GLU A 146 -5.19 -17.11 -14.87
C GLU A 146 -6.10 -16.43 -15.92
N THR A 147 -6.10 -15.09 -15.98
CA THR A 147 -6.90 -14.38 -16.98
C THR A 147 -6.41 -14.71 -18.39
N ALA A 148 -7.24 -15.41 -19.17
CA ALA A 148 -6.87 -15.95 -20.48
C ALA A 148 -6.19 -14.94 -21.41
N SER A 149 -6.73 -13.71 -21.51
CA SER A 149 -6.17 -12.67 -22.36
C SER A 149 -4.80 -12.16 -21.90
N LEU A 150 -4.50 -12.18 -20.59
CA LEU A 150 -3.17 -11.83 -20.06
C LEU A 150 -2.17 -12.96 -20.29
N VAL A 151 -2.60 -14.21 -20.10
CA VAL A 151 -1.77 -15.39 -20.39
C VAL A 151 -1.43 -15.45 -21.89
N GLU A 152 -2.39 -15.16 -22.75
CA GLU A 152 -2.16 -15.09 -24.19
C GLU A 152 -1.19 -13.95 -24.56
N MET A 153 -1.38 -12.76 -23.98
CA MET A 153 -0.45 -11.64 -24.15
C MET A 153 0.97 -12.01 -23.72
N ALA A 154 1.12 -12.68 -22.56
CA ALA A 154 2.41 -13.14 -22.06
C ALA A 154 3.07 -14.14 -23.03
N ARG A 155 2.32 -15.11 -23.55
CA ARG A 155 2.83 -16.06 -24.56
C ARG A 155 3.27 -15.36 -25.84
N ASN A 156 2.51 -14.37 -26.30
CA ASN A 156 2.85 -13.59 -27.49
C ASN A 156 4.12 -12.77 -27.28
N ALA A 157 4.28 -12.16 -26.11
CA ALA A 157 5.49 -11.44 -25.73
C ALA A 157 6.71 -12.37 -25.64
N LEU A 158 6.55 -13.55 -25.03
CA LEU A 158 7.63 -14.53 -24.88
C LEU A 158 8.15 -15.01 -26.24
N ARG A 159 7.26 -15.33 -27.18
CA ARG A 159 7.63 -15.74 -28.55
C ARG A 159 8.42 -14.66 -29.30
N LYS A 160 8.22 -13.39 -28.94
CA LYS A 160 8.90 -12.23 -29.52
C LYS A 160 10.19 -11.86 -28.78
N GLY A 161 10.52 -12.53 -27.68
CA GLY A 161 11.70 -12.23 -26.87
C GLY A 161 11.59 -10.96 -26.02
N LEU A 162 10.37 -10.49 -25.72
CA LEU A 162 10.18 -9.38 -24.77
C LEU A 162 10.45 -9.87 -23.35
N LYS A 163 11.00 -8.99 -22.51
CA LYS A 163 11.05 -9.24 -21.06
C LYS A 163 9.64 -9.08 -20.48
N ILE A 164 9.22 -10.03 -19.66
CA ILE A 164 7.88 -10.01 -19.06
C ILE A 164 8.00 -9.82 -17.56
N ILE A 165 7.43 -8.75 -17.04
CA ILE A 165 7.26 -8.50 -15.61
C ILE A 165 5.80 -8.79 -15.26
N ALA A 166 5.55 -9.71 -14.34
CA ALA A 166 4.19 -10.02 -13.87
C ALA A 166 4.03 -9.64 -12.40
N ILE A 167 2.97 -8.92 -12.06
CA ILE A 167 2.51 -8.70 -10.68
C ILE A 167 1.27 -9.58 -10.50
N THR A 168 1.45 -10.74 -9.87
CA THR A 168 0.42 -11.79 -9.86
C THR A 168 0.57 -12.78 -8.71
N LYS A 169 -0.48 -13.59 -8.47
CA LYS A 169 -0.44 -14.70 -7.50
C LYS A 169 0.74 -15.64 -7.78
N ARG A 170 1.40 -16.10 -6.71
CA ARG A 170 2.45 -17.12 -6.75
C ARG A 170 1.94 -18.40 -7.43
N GLU A 171 2.82 -19.08 -8.17
CA GLU A 171 2.54 -20.35 -8.85
C GLU A 171 1.38 -20.30 -9.88
N SER A 172 0.97 -19.11 -10.32
CA SER A 172 0.00 -18.95 -11.41
C SER A 172 0.63 -19.21 -12.79
N THR A 173 -0.20 -19.52 -13.79
CA THR A 173 0.23 -19.68 -15.19
C THR A 173 1.01 -18.46 -15.66
N LEU A 174 0.56 -17.26 -15.31
CA LEU A 174 1.24 -16.02 -15.67
C LEU A 174 2.61 -15.88 -14.98
N ALA A 175 2.74 -16.30 -13.72
CA ALA A 175 4.02 -16.28 -13.01
C ALA A 175 5.05 -17.19 -13.70
N THR A 176 4.64 -18.39 -14.12
CA THR A 176 5.52 -19.35 -14.80
C THR A 176 6.02 -18.87 -16.16
N ILE A 177 5.22 -18.07 -16.88
CA ILE A 177 5.60 -17.52 -18.20
C ILE A 177 6.50 -16.28 -18.05
N SER A 178 6.38 -15.54 -16.93
CA SER A 178 7.05 -14.27 -16.74
C SER A 178 8.57 -14.40 -16.54
N THR A 179 9.32 -13.42 -17.03
CA THR A 179 10.78 -13.32 -16.81
C THR A 179 11.08 -12.95 -15.35
N LEU A 180 10.27 -12.05 -14.79
CA LEU A 180 10.32 -11.66 -13.40
C LEU A 180 8.89 -11.58 -12.86
N CYS A 181 8.64 -12.23 -11.73
CA CYS A 181 7.36 -12.20 -11.05
C CYS A 181 7.49 -11.47 -9.72
N TRP A 182 6.64 -10.47 -9.48
CA TRP A 182 6.34 -10.01 -8.15
C TRP A 182 5.17 -10.83 -7.58
N PRO A 183 5.43 -11.75 -6.63
CA PRO A 183 4.39 -12.59 -6.09
C PRO A 183 3.46 -11.78 -5.18
N LEU A 184 2.16 -11.93 -5.43
CA LEU A 184 1.11 -11.48 -4.53
C LEU A 184 0.78 -12.60 -3.54
N ASP A 185 0.87 -12.28 -2.26
CA ASP A 185 0.54 -13.20 -1.15
C ASP A 185 -0.97 -13.14 -0.86
N ILE A 186 -1.78 -13.40 -1.90
CA ILE A 186 -3.24 -13.33 -1.84
C ILE A 186 -3.81 -14.74 -1.76
N ASP A 187 -4.59 -15.00 -0.71
CA ASP A 187 -5.51 -16.12 -0.71
C ASP A 187 -6.81 -15.71 -1.42
N ILE A 188 -7.04 -16.30 -2.60
CA ILE A 188 -8.21 -15.97 -3.42
C ILE A 188 -9.30 -16.95 -3.02
N ASP A 189 -9.99 -16.65 -1.93
CA ASP A 189 -11.24 -17.33 -1.59
C ASP A 189 -12.34 -16.88 -2.55
N ALA A 190 -12.79 -17.79 -3.40
CA ALA A 190 -13.83 -17.51 -4.42
C ALA A 190 -15.19 -17.08 -3.81
N ILE A 191 -15.38 -17.30 -2.51
CA ILE A 191 -16.62 -17.03 -1.79
C ILE A 191 -16.70 -15.57 -1.32
N SER A 192 -15.56 -14.94 -1.03
CA SER A 192 -15.52 -13.57 -0.50
C SER A 192 -15.54 -12.55 -1.64
N LEU A 193 -16.69 -11.89 -1.83
CA LEU A 193 -16.82 -10.78 -2.80
C LEU A 193 -15.80 -9.66 -2.53
N TYR A 194 -15.49 -9.40 -1.26
CA TYR A 194 -14.49 -8.40 -0.89
C TYR A 194 -13.09 -8.81 -1.34
N GLN A 195 -12.67 -10.06 -1.08
CA GLN A 195 -11.37 -10.53 -1.57
C GLN A 195 -11.34 -10.67 -3.08
N ARG A 196 -12.46 -10.91 -3.76
CA ARG A 196 -12.51 -10.89 -5.22
C ARG A 196 -12.25 -9.49 -5.78
N GLU A 197 -12.89 -8.46 -5.22
CA GLU A 197 -12.81 -7.09 -5.73
C GLU A 197 -11.63 -6.28 -5.15
N GLY A 198 -11.10 -6.66 -3.99
CA GLY A 198 -10.07 -5.90 -3.27
C GLY A 198 -8.80 -5.65 -4.10
N GLN A 199 -8.46 -4.38 -4.29
CA GLN A 199 -7.27 -3.93 -5.05
C GLN A 199 -6.14 -3.40 -4.17
N LEU A 200 -6.34 -3.30 -2.84
CA LEU A 200 -5.41 -2.64 -1.92
C LEU A 200 -4.00 -3.24 -1.96
N GLU A 201 -3.88 -4.57 -2.05
CA GLU A 201 -2.57 -5.21 -2.14
C GLU A 201 -1.84 -4.90 -3.45
N LEU A 202 -2.57 -4.93 -4.58
CA LEU A 202 -2.01 -4.54 -5.87
C LEU A 202 -1.55 -3.08 -5.85
N LEU A 203 -2.37 -2.18 -5.31
CA LEU A 203 -2.03 -0.77 -5.14
C LEU A 203 -0.81 -0.60 -4.23
N THR A 204 -0.71 -1.36 -3.15
CA THR A 204 0.44 -1.32 -2.23
C THR A 204 1.73 -1.76 -2.93
N VAL A 205 1.68 -2.80 -3.77
CA VAL A 205 2.83 -3.25 -4.55
C VAL A 205 3.24 -2.19 -5.58
N VAL A 206 2.27 -1.65 -6.31
CA VAL A 206 2.52 -0.60 -7.30
C VAL A 206 3.09 0.66 -6.64
N ASP A 207 2.58 1.04 -5.47
CA ASP A 207 3.07 2.17 -4.69
C ASP A 207 4.53 1.99 -4.29
N ARG A 208 4.92 0.79 -3.86
CA ARG A 208 6.32 0.46 -3.54
C ARG A 208 7.22 0.57 -4.77
N ILE A 209 6.78 0.03 -5.91
CA ILE A 209 7.53 0.13 -7.17
C ILE A 209 7.71 1.60 -7.54
N GLY A 210 6.64 2.40 -7.45
CA GLY A 210 6.67 3.84 -7.71
C GLY A 210 7.61 4.61 -6.78
N CYS A 211 7.53 4.34 -5.47
CA CYS A 211 8.40 4.95 -4.47
C CYS A 211 9.87 4.63 -4.73
N TYR A 212 10.19 3.37 -5.05
CA TYR A 212 11.55 2.97 -5.40
C TYR A 212 12.02 3.62 -6.70
N LEU A 213 11.20 3.65 -7.75
CA LEU A 213 11.57 4.34 -9.00
C LEU A 213 11.92 5.81 -8.73
N LEU A 214 11.06 6.54 -8.01
CA LEU A 214 11.24 7.98 -7.81
C LEU A 214 12.35 8.37 -6.82
N GLN A 215 12.72 7.48 -5.88
CA GLN A 215 13.82 7.74 -4.95
C GLN A 215 15.20 7.59 -5.61
N TYR A 216 15.32 6.71 -6.60
CA TYR A 216 16.60 6.38 -7.23
C TYR A 216 16.81 7.08 -8.59
N ASP A 217 15.77 7.70 -9.16
CA ASP A 217 15.86 8.58 -10.34
C ASP A 217 16.33 10.00 -10.00
N ALA A 218 16.38 10.35 -8.70
CA ALA A 218 16.81 11.66 -8.20
C ALA A 218 18.33 11.77 -7.96
N ALA A 219 19.13 10.84 -8.48
CA ALA A 219 20.59 10.80 -8.38
C ALA A 219 21.24 10.95 -9.77
#